data_AF-A0A482ZHV8-F1
#
_entry.id   AF-A0A482ZHV8-F1
#
_cell.length_a   1.000
_cell.length_b   1.000
_cell.length_c   1.000
_cell.angle_alpha   90.00
_cell.angle_beta   90.00
_cell.angle_gamma   90.00
#
_symmetry.space_group_name_H-M   'P 1'
#
loop_
_entity.id
_entity.type
_entity.pdbx_description
1 polymer ?
#
loop_
_entity_poly.entity_id
_entity_poly.type
_entity_poly.pdbx_seq_one_letter_code
_entity_poly.pdbx_strand_id
1 'polypeptide(L)'
;MTNINQEENERFIQMADAFISEANRQCDIAEDPDHQLVHASLLYASARFSAFVTASLSKSKKHYQQSIDEAVEFYTQEFNKMLKEHMKQYEVAFDKK
;
A
#
# COMPACT_ATOMS: atom_id res chain seq x y z
N MET A 1 2.96 -7.87 11.53
CA MET A 1 1.58 -7.52 11.95
C MET A 1 1.47 -7.76 13.44
N THR A 2 1.56 -6.67 14.21
CA THR A 2 1.27 -6.58 15.64
C THR A 2 -0.14 -7.10 15.93
N ASN A 3 -0.45 -7.53 17.15
CA ASN A 3 -1.82 -7.92 17.55
C ASN A 3 -2.76 -6.70 17.45
N ILE A 4 -3.38 -6.52 16.29
CA ILE A 4 -4.42 -5.53 16.02
C ILE A 4 -5.73 -6.14 16.50
N ASN A 5 -6.53 -5.41 17.28
CA ASN A 5 -7.84 -5.92 17.70
C ASN A 5 -8.83 -5.92 16.52
N GLN A 6 -9.97 -6.60 16.66
CA GLN A 6 -10.91 -6.78 15.55
C GLN A 6 -11.43 -5.45 14.97
N GLU A 7 -11.72 -4.46 15.81
CA GLU A 7 -12.19 -3.14 15.36
C GLU A 7 -11.10 -2.38 14.58
N GLU A 8 -9.85 -2.43 15.05
CA GLU A 8 -8.73 -1.81 14.36
C GLU A 8 -8.45 -2.48 13.00
N ASN A 9 -8.63 -3.80 12.91
CA ASN A 9 -8.51 -4.54 11.65
C ASN A 9 -9.62 -4.15 10.66
N GLU A 10 -10.87 -4.03 11.14
CA GLU A 10 -11.98 -3.55 10.31
C GLU A 10 -11.73 -2.14 9.78
N ARG A 11 -11.26 -1.23 10.63
CA ARG A 11 -10.88 0.13 10.20
C ARG A 11 -9.74 0.12 9.18
N PHE A 12 -8.75 -0.73 9.36
CA PHE A 12 -7.66 -0.91 8.40
C PHE A 12 -8.19 -1.33 7.03
N ILE A 13 -9.06 -2.34 6.98
CA ILE A 13 -9.68 -2.82 5.74
C ILE A 13 -10.52 -1.73 5.09
N GLN A 14 -11.36 -1.03 5.86
CA GLN A 14 -12.18 0.07 5.33
C GLN A 14 -11.34 1.20 4.71
N MET A 15 -10.19 1.53 5.29
CA MET A 15 -9.28 2.50 4.70
C MET A 15 -8.66 1.99 3.40
N ALA A 16 -8.27 0.72 3.35
CA ALA A 16 -7.75 0.10 2.12
C ALA A 16 -8.81 0.10 1.00
N ASP A 17 -10.06 -0.25 1.33
CA ASP A 17 -11.18 -0.24 0.39
C ASP A 17 -11.47 1.17 -0.16
N ALA A 18 -11.32 2.20 0.67
CA ALA A 18 -11.45 3.59 0.21
C ALA A 18 -10.39 3.95 -0.84
N PHE A 19 -9.13 3.51 -0.68
CA PHE A 19 -8.08 3.72 -1.68
C PHE A 19 -8.35 2.95 -2.97
N ILE A 20 -8.83 1.70 -2.87
CA ILE A 20 -9.20 0.87 -4.02
C ILE A 20 -10.37 1.50 -4.77
N SER A 21 -11.39 2.00 -4.05
CA SER A 21 -12.55 2.67 -4.64
C SER A 21 -12.13 3.88 -5.47
N GLU A 22 -11.21 4.71 -4.96
CA GLU A 22 -10.67 5.83 -5.71
C GLU A 22 -9.84 5.37 -6.93
N ALA A 23 -9.02 4.33 -6.79
CA ALA A 23 -8.28 3.78 -7.94
C ALA A 23 -9.22 3.26 -9.04
N ASN A 24 -10.31 2.57 -8.67
CA ASN A 24 -11.33 2.11 -9.60
C ASN A 24 -12.01 3.29 -10.30
N ARG A 25 -12.36 4.34 -9.54
CA ARG A 25 -12.92 5.57 -10.11
C ARG A 25 -11.98 6.21 -11.14
N GLN A 26 -10.67 6.19 -10.89
CA GLN A 26 -9.69 6.72 -11.85
C GLN A 26 -9.61 5.87 -13.12
N CYS A 27 -9.82 4.56 -13.04
CA CYS A 27 -9.93 3.71 -14.22
C CYS A 27 -11.12 4.14 -15.09
N ASP A 28 -12.25 4.47 -14.47
CA ASP A 28 -13.50 4.80 -15.18
C ASP A 28 -13.54 6.19 -15.83
N ILE A 29 -12.61 7.10 -15.50
CA ILE A 29 -12.59 8.49 -16.00
C ILE A 29 -12.01 8.60 -17.42
N ALA A 30 -11.11 7.70 -17.80
CA ALA A 30 -10.41 7.78 -19.07
C ALA A 30 -11.24 7.15 -20.20
N GLU A 31 -11.25 7.77 -21.38
CA GLU A 31 -11.84 7.17 -22.60
C GLU A 31 -11.15 5.84 -22.98
N ASP A 32 -9.91 5.64 -22.51
CA ASP A 32 -9.15 4.39 -22.58
C ASP A 32 -8.59 4.08 -21.16
N PRO A 33 -9.21 3.15 -20.40
CA PRO A 33 -8.82 2.83 -19.03
C PRO A 33 -7.45 2.16 -18.97
N ASP A 34 -6.40 2.96 -18.78
CA ASP A 34 -5.06 2.45 -18.53
C ASP A 34 -4.89 2.05 -17.05
N HIS A 35 -5.32 0.82 -16.74
CA HIS A 35 -5.12 0.20 -15.44
C HIS A 35 -3.65 0.19 -14.98
N GLN A 36 -2.69 0.17 -15.92
CA GLN A 36 -1.26 0.18 -15.59
C GLN A 36 -0.85 1.57 -15.07
N LEU A 37 -1.32 2.64 -15.71
CA LEU A 37 -1.08 4.01 -15.26
C LEU A 37 -1.71 4.28 -13.89
N VAL A 38 -2.95 3.83 -13.68
CA VAL A 38 -3.62 3.96 -12.37
C VAL A 38 -2.84 3.21 -11.28
N HIS A 39 -2.43 1.97 -11.56
CA HIS A 39 -1.63 1.19 -10.61
C HIS A 39 -0.27 1.83 -10.32
N ALA A 40 0.44 2.30 -11.37
CA ALA A 40 1.71 3.02 -11.20
C ALA A 40 1.53 4.30 -10.37
N SER A 41 0.43 5.01 -10.58
CA SER A 41 0.08 6.21 -9.80
C SER A 41 -0.19 5.88 -8.33
N LEU A 42 -0.87 4.77 -8.05
CA LEU A 42 -1.13 4.30 -6.68
C LEU A 42 0.17 3.92 -5.96
N LEU A 43 1.08 3.20 -6.63
CA LEU A 43 2.42 2.89 -6.10
C LEU A 43 3.22 4.16 -5.81
N TYR A 44 3.20 5.13 -6.72
CA TYR A 44 3.88 6.41 -6.53
C TYR A 44 3.29 7.20 -5.35
N ALA A 45 1.96 7.23 -5.21
CA ALA A 45 1.29 7.87 -4.09
C ALA A 45 1.66 7.22 -2.75
N SER A 46 1.67 5.89 -2.70
CA SER A 46 2.09 5.11 -1.52
C SER A 46 3.52 5.46 -1.11
N ALA A 47 4.47 5.49 -2.05
CA ALA A 47 5.87 5.84 -1.77
C ALA A 47 6.02 7.25 -1.20
N ARG A 48 5.29 8.24 -1.74
CA ARG A 48 5.30 9.62 -1.23
C ARG A 48 4.73 9.71 0.18
N PHE A 49 3.65 8.98 0.45
CA PHE A 49 3.05 8.96 1.78
C PHE A 49 3.97 8.30 2.80
N SER A 50 4.62 7.19 2.45
CA SER A 50 5.64 6.54 3.29
C SER A 50 6.82 7.46 3.62
N ALA A 51 7.32 8.22 2.63
CA ALA A 51 8.35 9.22 2.87
C ALA A 51 7.87 10.33 3.82
N PHE A 52 6.64 10.81 3.65
CA PHE A 52 6.03 11.80 4.53
C PHE A 52 5.88 11.29 5.97
N VAL A 53 5.43 10.05 6.17
CA VAL A 53 5.31 9.42 7.50
C VAL A 53 6.70 9.31 8.16
N THR A 54 7.70 8.84 7.43
CA THR A 54 9.09 8.73 7.94
C THR A 54 9.64 10.09 8.35
N ALA A 55 9.40 11.13 7.54
CA ALA A 55 9.81 12.50 7.86
C ALA A 55 9.05 13.04 9.09
N SER A 56 7.74 12.80 9.18
CA SER A 56 6.90 13.28 10.28
C SER A 56 7.24 12.64 11.62
N LEU A 57 7.73 11.40 11.62
CA LEU A 57 8.20 10.69 12.82
C LEU A 57 9.65 11.05 13.18
N SER A 58 10.37 11.76 12.32
CA SER A 58 11.77 12.09 12.53
C SER A 58 11.95 13.36 13.35
N LYS A 59 12.75 13.28 14.42
CA LYS A 59 12.99 14.40 15.35
C LYS A 59 13.92 15.47 14.79
N SER A 60 14.65 15.18 13.72
CA SER A 60 15.58 16.09 13.06
C SER A 60 15.93 15.60 11.66
N LYS A 61 16.53 16.48 10.85
CA LYS A 61 17.10 16.10 9.54
C LYS A 61 18.11 14.94 9.66
N LYS A 62 18.99 14.97 10.67
CA LYS A 62 19.98 13.92 10.89
C LYS A 62 19.31 12.57 11.20
N HIS A 63 18.29 12.59 12.08
CA HIS A 63 17.52 11.39 12.40
C HIS A 63 16.83 10.83 11.15
N TYR A 64 16.18 11.68 10.35
CA TYR A 64 15.56 11.28 9.09
C TYR A 64 16.58 10.62 8.15
N GLN A 65 17.74 11.24 7.95
CA GLN A 65 18.79 10.69 7.09
C GLN A 65 19.27 9.31 7.56
N GLN A 66 19.35 9.10 8.88
CA GLN A 66 19.74 7.82 9.46
C GLN A 66 18.64 6.76 9.38
N SER A 67 17.38 7.17 9.24
CA SER A 67 16.22 6.25 9.16
C SER A 67 15.81 5.90 7.73
N ILE A 68 16.42 6.49 6.69
CA ILE A 68 16.01 6.27 5.28
C ILE A 68 16.09 4.78 4.92
N ASP A 69 17.24 4.15 5.15
CA ASP A 69 17.47 2.77 4.70
C ASP A 69 16.55 1.79 5.43
N GLU A 70 16.42 1.93 6.75
CA GLU A 70 15.52 1.13 7.57
C GLU A 70 14.06 1.31 7.15
N ALA A 71 13.63 2.55 6.86
CA ALA A 71 12.27 2.81 6.40
C ALA A 71 12.00 2.18 5.02
N VAL A 72 12.93 2.32 4.07
CA VAL A 72 12.79 1.69 2.74
C VAL A 72 12.71 0.17 2.86
N GLU A 73 13.57 -0.44 3.66
CA GLU A 73 13.53 -1.88 3.92
C GLU A 73 12.18 -2.30 4.52
N PHE A 74 11.72 -1.60 5.56
CA PHE A 74 10.44 -1.87 6.22
C PHE A 74 9.26 -1.83 5.24
N TYR A 75 9.11 -0.72 4.48
CA TYR A 75 7.97 -0.57 3.58
C TYR A 75 7.98 -1.58 2.43
N THR A 76 9.15 -1.88 1.87
CA THR A 76 9.28 -2.85 0.78
C THR A 76 9.01 -4.28 1.25
N GLN A 77 9.46 -4.65 2.45
CA GLN A 77 9.17 -5.96 3.04
C GLN A 77 7.68 -6.16 3.33
N GLU A 78 7.03 -5.17 3.97
CA GLU A 78 5.59 -5.27 4.27
C GLU A 78 4.76 -5.32 2.98
N PHE A 79 5.07 -4.48 1.99
CA PHE A 79 4.40 -4.54 0.68
C PHE A 79 4.60 -5.91 0.01
N ASN A 80 5.82 -6.44 0.00
CA ASN A 80 6.11 -7.74 -0.60
C ASN A 80 5.31 -8.87 0.08
N LYS A 81 5.20 -8.83 1.41
CA LYS A 81 4.43 -9.79 2.18
C LYS A 81 2.95 -9.76 1.80
N MET A 82 2.32 -8.58 1.84
CA MET A 82 0.90 -8.41 1.50
C MET A 82 0.61 -8.83 0.05
N LEU A 83 1.46 -8.42 -0.89
CA LEU A 83 1.31 -8.77 -2.31
C LEU A 83 1.36 -10.29 -2.51
N LYS A 84 2.34 -10.98 -1.92
CA LYS A 84 2.45 -12.45 -2.00
C LYS A 84 1.25 -13.15 -1.40
N GLU A 85 0.72 -12.65 -0.28
CA GLU A 85 -0.47 -13.20 0.36
C GLU A 85 -1.69 -13.11 -0.55
N HIS A 86 -1.94 -11.94 -1.16
CA HIS A 86 -3.05 -11.77 -2.09
C HIS A 86 -2.88 -12.57 -3.39
N MET A 87 -1.66 -12.65 -3.95
CA MET A 87 -1.41 -13.46 -5.15
C MET A 87 -1.74 -14.95 -4.91
N LYS A 88 -1.35 -15.50 -3.76
CA LYS A 88 -1.72 -16.88 -3.36
C LYS A 88 -3.22 -17.08 -3.23
N GLN A 89 -3.97 -16.08 -2.76
CA GLN A 89 -5.42 -16.16 -2.68
C GLN A 89 -6.06 -16.28 -4.08
N TYR A 90 -5.51 -15.58 -5.07
CA TYR A 90 -5.95 -15.71 -6.46
C TYR A 90 -5.57 -17.06 -7.10
N GLU A 91 -4.40 -17.64 -6.77
CA GLU A 91 -4.02 -18.99 -7.22
C GLU A 91 -5.08 -20.03 -6.81
N VAL A 92 -5.51 -20.02 -5.55
CA VAL A 92 -6.56 -20.92 -5.04
C VAL A 92 -7.91 -20.71 -5.75
N ALA A 93 -8.18 -19.50 -6.24
CA ALA A 93 -9.39 -19.22 -6.99
C ALA A 93 -9.38 -19.86 -8.40
N PHE A 94 -8.20 -20.07 -8.99
CA PHE A 94 -8.07 -20.79 -10.26
C PHE A 94 -8.23 -22.30 -10.10
N ASP A 95 -7.80 -22.89 -8.98
CA ASP A 95 -7.99 -24.32 -8.68
C ASP A 95 -9.46 -24.72 -8.49
N LYS A 96 -10.35 -23.74 -8.31
CA LYS A 96 -11.80 -23.92 -8.14
C LYS A 96 -12.60 -23.68 -9.42
N LYS A 97 -11.95 -23.35 -10.54
CA LYS A 97 -12.56 -23.24 -11.87
C LYS A 97 -12.55 -24.57 -12.60
#